data_AF-A0A2V9V9I8-F1
#
_entry.id   AF-A0A2V9V9I8-F1
#
_cell.length_a   1.000
_cell.length_b   1.000
_cell.length_c   1.000
_cell.angle_alpha   90.00
_cell.angle_beta   90.00
_cell.angle_gamma   90.00
#
_symmetry.space_group_name_H-M   'P 1'
#
loop_
_entity.id
_entity.type
_entity.pdbx_description
1 polymer ?
#
loop_
_entity_poly.entity_id
_entity_poly.type
_entity_poly.pdbx_seq_one_letter_code
_entity_poly.pdbx_strand_id
1 'polypeptide(L)'
;EEILLAMTRAATLERAYINDGGDIALHLSPGQKFVVGMVDLPDRPSLFGSALLDARQPVRGIATSGWRGRSFSLGIADAVTVLADRAAMADAAATIIANAVDLPGHPEVLRVAARELAPDNDLGERLVTQAVGDLREEEIDRALDCGEAVARRLLGQELIRAAALRLRGQTRILGNPVGLNTRMNRAQNRSLTHA
;
A
#
# COMPACT_ATOMS: atom_id res chain seq x y z
N GLU A 1 11.29 -7.06 11.13
CA GLU A 1 12.69 -6.78 10.70
C GLU A 1 13.70 -7.51 11.58
N GLU A 2 13.59 -7.43 12.91
CA GLU A 2 14.52 -8.07 13.85
C GLU A 2 14.64 -9.60 13.68
N ILE A 3 13.52 -10.29 13.47
CA ILE A 3 13.51 -11.74 13.22
C ILE A 3 14.32 -12.08 11.95
N LEU A 4 14.14 -11.31 10.87
CA LEU A 4 14.88 -11.52 9.63
C LEU A 4 16.39 -11.30 9.84
N LEU A 5 16.76 -10.30 10.64
CA LEU A 5 18.15 -10.07 11.01
C LEU A 5 18.72 -11.25 11.83
N ALA A 6 17.95 -11.79 12.78
CA ALA A 6 18.37 -12.97 13.54
C ALA A 6 18.58 -14.19 12.62
N MET A 7 17.67 -14.42 11.66
CA MET A 7 17.78 -15.51 10.69
C MET A 7 19.05 -15.40 9.82
N THR A 8 19.32 -14.20 9.28
CA THR A 8 20.48 -13.95 8.41
C THR A 8 21.81 -13.96 9.17
N ARG A 9 21.79 -13.77 10.50
CA ARG A 9 22.96 -13.97 11.36
C ARG A 9 23.20 -15.44 11.71
N ALA A 10 22.13 -16.23 11.84
CA ALA A 10 22.20 -17.64 12.19
C ALA A 10 22.62 -18.53 11.01
N ALA A 11 22.35 -18.11 9.77
CA ALA A 11 22.70 -18.86 8.58
C ALA A 11 22.94 -17.97 7.36
N THR A 12 23.77 -18.44 6.43
CA THR A 12 23.91 -17.83 5.11
C THR A 12 22.67 -18.12 4.27
N LEU A 13 21.79 -17.12 4.15
CA LEU A 13 20.57 -17.21 3.37
C LEU A 13 20.69 -16.43 2.07
N GLU A 14 20.41 -17.07 0.95
CA GLU A 14 20.36 -16.38 -0.35
C GLU A 14 19.13 -15.46 -0.44
N ARG A 15 18.00 -15.92 0.10
CA ARG A 15 16.75 -15.17 0.12
C ARG A 15 15.93 -15.57 1.33
N ALA A 16 15.38 -14.58 2.02
CA ALA A 16 14.48 -14.80 3.14
C ALA A 16 13.47 -13.64 3.23
N TYR A 17 12.30 -13.90 3.78
CA TYR A 17 11.35 -12.85 4.13
C TYR A 17 10.59 -13.23 5.38
N ILE A 18 10.15 -12.22 6.11
CA ILE A 18 9.18 -12.34 7.21
C ILE A 18 7.97 -11.52 6.80
N ASN A 19 6.78 -12.08 6.96
CA ASN A 19 5.51 -11.40 6.74
C ASN A 19 4.74 -11.38 8.07
N ASP A 20 4.62 -10.20 8.67
CA ASP A 20 3.83 -9.98 9.88
C ASP A 20 2.48 -9.36 9.50
N GLY A 21 1.61 -10.18 8.90
CA GLY A 21 0.25 -9.81 8.51
C GLY A 21 0.17 -8.58 7.59
N GLY A 22 1.03 -8.51 6.58
CA GLY A 22 1.06 -7.43 5.58
C GLY A 22 2.38 -6.66 5.56
N ASP A 23 3.10 -6.65 6.68
CA ASP A 23 4.39 -5.99 6.83
C ASP A 23 5.51 -6.99 6.55
N ILE A 24 6.18 -6.80 5.43
CA ILE A 24 7.18 -7.72 4.91
C ILE A 24 8.56 -7.10 5.05
N ALA A 25 9.43 -7.80 5.78
CA ALA A 25 10.87 -7.58 5.72
C ALA A 25 11.48 -8.61 4.76
N LEU A 26 12.34 -8.16 3.86
CA LEU A 26 12.91 -8.97 2.78
C LEU A 26 14.45 -8.94 2.85
N HIS A 27 15.08 -10.09 2.62
CA HIS A 27 16.52 -10.23 2.42
C HIS A 27 16.77 -10.89 1.06
N LEU A 28 17.70 -10.32 0.29
CA LEU A 28 18.13 -10.80 -1.03
C LEU A 28 19.65 -10.70 -1.16
N SER A 29 20.31 -11.83 -1.38
CA SER A 29 21.72 -11.88 -1.78
C SER A 29 21.89 -11.52 -3.27
N PRO A 30 23.10 -11.15 -3.71
CA PRO A 30 23.35 -10.80 -5.11
C PRO A 30 22.84 -11.87 -6.09
N GLY A 31 22.17 -11.43 -7.15
CA GLY A 31 21.58 -12.31 -8.17
C GLY A 31 20.16 -12.81 -7.85
N GLN A 32 19.70 -12.67 -6.60
CA GLN A 32 18.37 -13.11 -6.20
C GLN A 32 17.29 -12.08 -6.55
N LYS A 33 16.08 -12.62 -6.76
CA LYS A 33 14.88 -11.86 -7.12
C LYS A 33 13.70 -12.24 -6.24
N PHE A 34 12.77 -11.30 -6.08
CA PHE A 34 11.53 -11.47 -5.34
C PHE A 34 10.39 -10.80 -6.09
N VAL A 35 9.24 -11.48 -6.24
CA VAL A 35 8.05 -10.89 -6.86
C VAL A 35 7.05 -10.55 -5.77
N VAL A 36 6.69 -9.28 -5.69
CA VAL A 36 5.64 -8.77 -4.80
C VAL A 36 4.34 -8.72 -5.58
N GLY A 37 3.30 -9.40 -5.11
CA GLY A 37 1.94 -9.23 -5.61
C GLY A 37 1.21 -8.15 -4.81
N MET A 38 0.49 -7.27 -5.49
CA MET A 38 -0.36 -6.25 -4.87
C MET A 38 -1.83 -6.68 -4.97
N VAL A 39 -2.50 -6.78 -3.81
CA VAL A 39 -3.87 -7.25 -3.66
C VAL A 39 -4.75 -6.19 -3.01
N ASP A 40 -5.96 -6.00 -3.51
CA ASP A 40 -6.90 -4.96 -3.05
C ASP A 40 -7.89 -5.44 -1.98
N LEU A 41 -8.09 -6.75 -1.85
CA LEU A 41 -8.99 -7.35 -0.86
C LEU A 41 -8.33 -8.59 -0.24
N PRO A 42 -8.17 -8.65 1.10
CA PRO A 42 -7.63 -9.84 1.77
C PRO A 42 -8.51 -11.09 1.55
N ASP A 43 -9.83 -10.93 1.61
CA ASP A 43 -10.78 -12.05 1.55
C ASP A 43 -11.14 -12.48 0.12
N ARG A 44 -10.82 -11.65 -0.88
CA ARG A 44 -11.05 -11.92 -2.31
C ARG A 44 -9.87 -11.40 -3.12
N PRO A 45 -8.69 -12.03 -3.00
CA PRO A 45 -7.45 -11.49 -3.52
C PRO A 45 -7.52 -11.37 -5.05
N SER A 46 -7.60 -10.13 -5.53
CA SER A 46 -7.40 -9.79 -6.94
C SER A 46 -6.07 -9.08 -7.09
N LEU A 47 -5.18 -9.62 -7.94
CA LEU A 47 -3.91 -8.98 -8.23
C LEU A 47 -4.15 -7.77 -9.13
N PHE A 48 -3.95 -6.57 -8.60
CA PHE A 48 -4.00 -5.34 -9.39
C PHE A 48 -2.63 -4.92 -9.93
N GLY A 49 -1.55 -5.46 -9.37
CA GLY A 49 -0.21 -5.26 -9.87
C GLY A 49 0.80 -6.24 -9.28
N SER A 50 2.01 -6.20 -9.81
CA SER A 50 3.17 -6.85 -9.21
C SER A 50 4.42 -5.99 -9.34
N ALA A 51 5.38 -6.16 -8.44
CA ALA A 51 6.72 -5.56 -8.53
C ALA A 51 7.77 -6.66 -8.51
N LEU A 52 8.72 -6.63 -9.44
CA LEU A 52 9.92 -7.46 -9.39
C LEU A 52 11.01 -6.72 -8.62
N LEU A 53 11.46 -7.31 -7.52
CA LEU A 53 12.58 -6.81 -6.73
C LEU A 53 13.85 -7.62 -6.98
N ASP A 54 14.99 -6.95 -7.02
CA ASP A 54 16.30 -7.60 -7.03
C ASP A 54 17.26 -7.00 -6.01
N ALA A 55 18.32 -7.73 -5.68
CA ALA A 55 19.25 -7.37 -4.61
C ALA A 55 19.96 -6.01 -4.81
N ARG A 56 20.03 -5.48 -6.03
CA ARG A 56 20.67 -4.17 -6.32
C ARG A 56 19.77 -2.99 -5.95
N GLN A 57 18.47 -3.22 -5.81
CA GLN A 57 17.54 -2.22 -5.34
C GLN A 57 17.61 -2.11 -3.81
N PRO A 58 17.36 -0.92 -3.23
CA PRO A 58 17.44 -0.72 -1.78
C PRO A 58 16.22 -1.27 -1.02
N VAL A 59 15.14 -1.65 -1.72
CA VAL A 59 13.88 -2.09 -1.12
C VAL A 59 14.09 -3.35 -0.27
N ARG A 60 13.84 -3.25 1.03
CA ARG A 60 13.81 -4.39 1.98
C ARG A 60 12.57 -4.40 2.86
N GLY A 61 11.70 -3.39 2.72
CA GLY A 61 10.41 -3.28 3.37
C GLY A 61 9.27 -3.17 2.37
N ILE A 62 8.20 -3.90 2.63
CA ILE A 62 6.94 -3.81 1.90
C ILE A 62 5.83 -3.79 2.95
N ALA A 63 4.83 -2.93 2.78
CA ALA A 63 3.64 -2.96 3.63
C ALA A 63 2.41 -2.60 2.81
N THR A 64 1.24 -3.06 3.25
CA THR A 64 -0.04 -2.69 2.63
C THR A 64 -1.04 -2.24 3.69
N SER A 65 -1.62 -1.06 3.50
CA SER A 65 -2.65 -0.50 4.39
C SER A 65 -3.90 -0.15 3.60
N GLY A 66 -5.07 -0.22 4.24
CA GLY A 66 -6.36 0.07 3.61
C GLY A 66 -7.50 -0.18 4.60
N TRP A 67 -8.67 0.42 4.36
CA TRP A 67 -9.77 0.37 5.32
C TRP A 67 -10.41 -1.01 5.49
N ARG A 68 -10.22 -1.89 4.50
CA ARG A 68 -10.62 -3.31 4.55
C ARG A 68 -9.51 -4.23 5.06
N GLY A 69 -8.40 -3.66 5.52
CA GLY A 69 -7.30 -4.41 6.09
C GLY A 69 -7.61 -4.91 7.50
N ARG A 70 -6.62 -5.58 8.10
CA ARG A 70 -6.67 -6.04 9.50
C ARG A 70 -6.70 -4.90 10.54
N SER A 71 -6.20 -3.73 10.14
CA SER A 71 -6.06 -2.55 11.00
C SER A 71 -7.07 -1.49 10.60
N PHE A 72 -7.60 -0.76 11.57
CA PHE A 72 -8.50 0.34 11.29
C PHE A 72 -7.79 1.45 10.50
N SER A 73 -8.49 2.00 9.51
CA SER A 73 -8.04 3.14 8.72
C SER A 73 -8.98 4.33 8.92
N LEU A 74 -8.40 5.54 8.90
CA LEU A 74 -9.15 6.80 8.89
C LEU A 74 -9.61 7.19 7.48
N GLY A 75 -8.85 6.75 6.46
CA GLY A 75 -9.12 7.02 5.05
C GLY A 75 -9.98 5.95 4.40
N ILE A 76 -10.08 6.01 3.07
CA ILE A 76 -10.98 5.16 2.27
C ILE A 76 -10.26 4.32 1.21
N ALA A 77 -8.93 4.36 1.13
CA ALA A 77 -8.19 3.52 0.19
C ALA A 77 -8.50 2.02 0.41
N ASP A 78 -8.83 1.31 -0.67
CA ASP A 78 -9.00 -0.15 -0.62
C ASP A 78 -7.66 -0.81 -0.26
N ALA A 79 -6.59 -0.35 -0.91
CA ALA A 79 -5.22 -0.76 -0.61
C ALA A 79 -4.21 0.31 -1.02
N VAL A 80 -3.18 0.48 -0.19
CA VAL A 80 -1.97 1.23 -0.49
C VAL A 80 -0.78 0.33 -0.17
N THR A 81 -0.07 -0.12 -1.20
CA THR A 81 1.18 -0.88 -1.04
C THR A 81 2.37 0.05 -1.18
N VAL A 82 3.28 0.03 -0.20
CA VAL A 82 4.49 0.85 -0.19
C VAL A 82 5.73 -0.04 -0.22
N LEU A 83 6.72 0.39 -1.01
CA LEU A 83 8.06 -0.18 -1.05
C LEU A 83 9.05 0.81 -0.42
N ALA A 84 9.81 0.37 0.57
CA ALA A 84 10.80 1.18 1.27
C ALA A 84 12.06 0.37 1.63
N ASP A 85 13.07 1.06 2.13
CA ASP A 85 14.35 0.44 2.51
C ASP A 85 14.22 -0.43 3.77
N ARG A 86 13.17 -0.25 4.57
CA ARG A 86 12.92 -0.97 5.82
C ARG A 86 11.43 -1.24 6.00
N ALA A 87 11.10 -2.37 6.63
CA ALA A 87 9.70 -2.78 6.83
C ALA A 87 8.90 -1.75 7.64
N ALA A 88 9.47 -1.26 8.74
CA ALA A 88 8.82 -0.26 9.60
C ALA A 88 8.53 1.06 8.87
N MET A 89 9.40 1.47 7.93
CA MET A 89 9.16 2.67 7.13
C MET A 89 8.05 2.44 6.10
N ALA A 90 8.02 1.25 5.48
CA ALA A 90 6.95 0.88 4.56
C ALA A 90 5.59 0.90 5.25
N ASP A 91 5.48 0.30 6.44
CA ASP A 91 4.23 0.26 7.23
C ASP A 91 3.74 1.65 7.61
N ALA A 92 4.60 2.45 8.25
CA ALA A 92 4.25 3.82 8.63
C ALA A 92 3.80 4.65 7.42
N ALA A 93 4.51 4.56 6.30
CA ALA A 93 4.16 5.27 5.09
C ALA A 93 2.87 4.75 4.44
N ALA A 94 2.64 3.43 4.41
CA ALA A 94 1.41 2.85 3.88
C ALA A 94 0.20 3.36 4.66
N THR A 95 0.30 3.37 5.99
CA THR A 95 -0.75 3.90 6.88
C THR A 95 -0.98 5.39 6.66
N ILE A 96 0.09 6.20 6.58
CA ILE A 96 -0.02 7.65 6.34
C ILE A 96 -0.66 7.95 4.98
N ILE A 97 -0.26 7.26 3.92
CA ILE A 97 -0.78 7.47 2.57
C ILE A 97 -2.24 6.97 2.48
N ALA A 98 -2.55 5.79 3.03
CA ALA A 98 -3.91 5.25 3.02
C ALA A 98 -4.90 6.19 3.73
N ASN A 99 -4.50 6.76 4.87
CA ASN A 99 -5.31 7.74 5.59
C ASN A 99 -5.44 9.08 4.86
N ALA A 100 -4.51 9.41 3.95
CA ALA A 100 -4.58 10.60 3.12
C ALA A 100 -5.48 10.44 1.88
N VAL A 101 -5.75 9.20 1.45
CA VAL A 101 -6.79 8.90 0.47
C VAL A 101 -8.13 9.01 1.19
N ASP A 102 -8.73 10.19 1.16
CA ASP A 102 -9.94 10.45 1.95
C ASP A 102 -10.90 11.47 1.31
N LEU A 103 -12.16 11.39 1.72
CA LEU A 103 -13.23 12.35 1.45
C LEU A 103 -13.92 12.73 2.78
N PRO A 104 -13.40 13.73 3.51
CA PRO A 104 -13.97 14.14 4.79
C PRO A 104 -15.41 14.62 4.64
N GLY A 105 -16.30 14.15 5.53
CA GLY A 105 -17.71 14.55 5.54
C GLY A 105 -18.57 14.00 4.40
N HIS A 106 -18.03 13.11 3.56
CA HIS A 106 -18.80 12.51 2.47
C HIS A 106 -19.91 11.58 3.01
N PRO A 107 -21.17 11.71 2.57
CA PRO A 107 -22.30 10.95 3.13
C PRO A 107 -22.18 9.45 2.93
N GLU A 108 -21.55 9.02 1.82
CA GLU A 108 -21.33 7.60 1.52
C GLU A 108 -20.14 6.99 2.29
N VAL A 109 -19.43 7.75 3.13
CA VAL A 109 -18.33 7.21 3.95
C VAL A 109 -18.77 7.14 5.41
N LEU A 110 -19.20 5.95 5.82
CA LEU A 110 -19.62 5.67 7.19
C LEU A 110 -18.38 5.48 8.06
N ARG A 111 -18.29 6.27 9.13
CA ARG A 111 -17.24 6.15 10.14
C ARG A 111 -17.85 5.99 11.52
N VAL A 112 -17.18 5.23 12.36
CA VAL A 112 -17.53 4.99 13.76
C VAL A 112 -16.29 5.18 14.63
N ALA A 113 -16.46 5.45 15.92
CA ALA A 113 -15.32 5.47 16.82
C ALA A 113 -14.68 4.09 16.87
N ALA A 114 -13.35 4.00 16.79
CA ALA A 114 -12.65 2.73 16.76
C ALA A 114 -13.01 1.82 17.95
N ARG A 115 -13.22 2.41 19.14
CA ARG A 115 -13.63 1.69 20.36
C ARG A 115 -15.01 1.01 20.25
N GLU A 116 -15.88 1.48 19.36
CA GLU A 116 -17.19 0.87 19.13
C GLU A 116 -17.06 -0.44 18.33
N LEU A 117 -15.99 -0.57 17.53
CA LEU A 117 -15.67 -1.79 16.80
C LEU A 117 -14.82 -2.76 17.63
N ALA A 118 -13.85 -2.25 18.36
CA ALA A 118 -12.98 -3.03 19.24
C ALA A 118 -12.63 -2.21 20.49
N PRO A 119 -13.25 -2.45 21.66
CA PRO A 119 -13.09 -1.60 22.85
C PRO A 119 -11.64 -1.40 23.31
N ASP A 120 -10.80 -2.42 23.13
CA ASP A 120 -9.40 -2.43 23.59
C ASP A 120 -8.40 -1.93 22.53
N ASN A 121 -8.86 -1.26 21.47
CA ASN A 121 -7.97 -0.74 20.43
C ASN A 121 -7.31 0.61 20.82
N ASP A 122 -6.09 0.84 20.31
CA ASP A 122 -5.29 2.03 20.63
C ASP A 122 -5.80 3.36 20.03
N LEU A 123 -6.77 3.32 19.11
CA LEU A 123 -7.29 4.52 18.45
C LEU A 123 -8.44 5.18 19.22
N GLY A 124 -9.08 4.50 20.17
CA GLY A 124 -10.11 5.06 21.05
C GLY A 124 -11.28 5.72 20.31
N GLU A 125 -11.47 7.03 20.50
CA GLU A 125 -12.55 7.83 19.90
C GLU A 125 -12.31 8.20 18.42
N ARG A 126 -11.14 7.88 17.86
CA ARG A 126 -10.85 8.25 16.48
C ARG A 126 -11.84 7.56 15.54
N LEU A 127 -12.39 8.35 14.61
CA LEU A 127 -13.35 7.86 13.62
C LEU A 127 -12.64 7.05 12.55
N VAL A 128 -13.00 5.79 12.41
CA VAL A 128 -12.42 4.87 11.44
C VAL A 128 -13.47 4.46 10.42
N THR A 129 -13.05 4.20 9.18
CA THR A 129 -13.93 3.84 8.08
C THR A 129 -14.53 2.45 8.33
N GLN A 130 -15.86 2.42 8.47
CA GLN A 130 -16.63 1.18 8.61
C GLN A 130 -17.18 0.72 7.25
N ALA A 131 -17.61 1.67 6.43
CA ALA A 131 -18.10 1.38 5.09
C ALA A 131 -17.86 2.56 4.15
N VAL A 132 -17.59 2.21 2.90
CA VAL A 132 -17.58 3.15 1.77
C VAL A 132 -18.70 2.71 0.85
N GLY A 133 -19.62 3.61 0.54
CA GLY A 133 -20.70 3.45 -0.43
C GLY A 133 -20.24 3.79 -1.85
N ASP A 134 -21.18 4.10 -2.74
CA ASP A 134 -20.86 4.39 -4.13
C ASP A 134 -20.23 5.79 -4.25
N LEU A 135 -19.16 5.88 -5.03
CA LEU A 135 -18.43 7.13 -5.26
C LEU A 135 -18.40 7.39 -6.76
N ARG A 136 -18.55 8.66 -7.15
CA ARG A 136 -18.37 9.09 -8.54
C ARG A 136 -16.90 9.02 -8.93
N GLU A 137 -16.62 8.89 -10.22
CA GLU A 137 -15.24 8.83 -10.72
C GLU A 137 -14.42 10.06 -10.29
N GLU A 138 -15.00 11.26 -10.35
CA GLU A 138 -14.37 12.51 -9.90
C GLU A 138 -14.04 12.51 -8.39
N GLU A 139 -14.87 11.84 -7.59
CA GLU A 139 -14.65 11.74 -6.14
C GLU A 139 -13.53 10.75 -5.82
N ILE A 140 -13.47 9.65 -6.58
CA ILE A 140 -12.38 8.67 -6.51
C ILE A 140 -11.07 9.35 -6.92
N ASP A 141 -11.06 10.09 -8.02
CA ASP A 141 -9.89 10.83 -8.50
C ASP A 141 -9.39 11.81 -7.44
N ARG A 142 -10.28 12.64 -6.90
CA ARG A 142 -9.93 13.62 -5.87
C ARG A 142 -9.34 12.95 -4.62
N ALA A 143 -9.92 11.83 -4.17
CA ALA A 143 -9.39 11.10 -3.02
C ALA A 143 -7.99 10.53 -3.31
N LEU A 144 -7.80 9.96 -4.51
CA LEU A 144 -6.51 9.43 -4.93
C LEU A 144 -5.45 10.53 -5.08
N ASP A 145 -5.81 11.71 -5.58
CA ASP A 145 -4.91 12.86 -5.72
C ASP A 145 -4.38 13.32 -4.35
N CYS A 146 -5.21 13.30 -3.30
CA CYS A 146 -4.78 13.60 -1.93
C CYS A 146 -3.73 12.61 -1.43
N GLY A 147 -3.97 11.30 -1.59
CA GLY A 147 -2.99 10.27 -1.23
C GLY A 147 -1.72 10.35 -2.09
N GLU A 148 -1.88 10.64 -3.37
CA GLU A 148 -0.77 10.81 -4.31
C GLU A 148 0.15 11.95 -3.90
N ALA A 149 -0.40 13.11 -3.51
CA ALA A 149 0.38 14.24 -3.04
C ALA A 149 1.24 13.88 -1.82
N VAL A 150 0.70 13.11 -0.88
CA VAL A 150 1.46 12.60 0.28
C VAL A 150 2.54 11.62 -0.14
N ALA A 151 2.23 10.68 -1.04
CA ALA A 151 3.21 9.73 -1.57
C ALA A 151 4.36 10.43 -2.30
N ARG A 152 4.08 11.46 -3.11
CA ARG A 152 5.09 12.28 -3.78
C ARG A 152 6.01 12.98 -2.79
N ARG A 153 5.47 13.51 -1.69
CA ARG A 153 6.27 14.12 -0.62
C ARG A 153 7.22 13.10 0.02
N LEU A 154 6.72 11.91 0.36
CA LEU A 154 7.55 10.86 0.98
C LEU A 154 8.62 10.33 0.01
N LEU A 155 8.32 10.25 -1.29
CA LEU A 155 9.30 9.94 -2.33
C LEU A 155 10.38 11.02 -2.44
N GLY A 156 9.99 12.30 -2.46
CA GLY A 156 10.91 13.43 -2.52
C GLY A 156 11.83 13.55 -1.28
N GLN A 157 11.41 12.96 -0.17
CA GLN A 157 12.22 12.83 1.06
C GLN A 157 13.00 11.51 1.13
N GLU A 158 12.94 10.68 0.08
CA GLU A 158 13.58 9.37 0.02
C GLU A 158 13.16 8.38 1.13
N LEU A 159 12.04 8.64 1.81
CA LEU A 159 11.50 7.77 2.84
C LEU A 159 10.91 6.49 2.25
N ILE A 160 10.39 6.57 1.03
CA ILE A 160 9.88 5.43 0.26
C ILE A 160 10.51 5.40 -1.12
N ARG A 161 10.42 4.24 -1.78
CA ARG A 161 10.93 4.01 -3.15
C ARG A 161 9.81 3.91 -4.18
N ALA A 162 8.65 3.43 -3.75
CA ALA A 162 7.46 3.35 -4.59
C ALA A 162 6.19 3.25 -3.72
N ALA A 163 5.07 3.62 -4.32
CA ALA A 163 3.74 3.38 -3.76
C ALA A 163 2.74 3.03 -4.86
N ALA A 164 1.80 2.15 -4.55
CA ALA A 164 0.66 1.83 -5.39
C ALA A 164 -0.62 2.02 -4.57
N LEU A 165 -1.47 2.96 -4.97
CA LEU A 165 -2.71 3.33 -4.29
C LEU A 165 -3.89 2.82 -5.12
N ARG A 166 -4.90 2.26 -4.47
CA ARG A 166 -6.11 1.75 -5.12
C ARG A 166 -7.37 2.13 -4.37
N LEU A 167 -8.35 2.60 -5.13
CA LEU A 167 -9.68 2.95 -4.66
C LEU A 167 -10.70 2.66 -5.77
N ARG A 168 -11.71 1.83 -5.48
CA ARG A 168 -12.83 1.49 -6.37
C ARG A 168 -12.39 1.07 -7.77
N GLY A 169 -11.34 0.25 -7.85
CA GLY A 169 -10.80 -0.27 -9.10
C GLY A 169 -9.85 0.67 -9.85
N GLN A 170 -9.80 1.95 -9.49
CA GLN A 170 -8.80 2.88 -9.99
C GLN A 170 -7.47 2.72 -9.26
N THR A 171 -6.36 2.98 -9.93
CA THR A 171 -5.02 2.77 -9.37
C THR A 171 -4.09 3.91 -9.75
N ARG A 172 -3.30 4.40 -8.78
CA ARG A 172 -2.18 5.32 -8.99
C ARG A 172 -0.88 4.63 -8.58
N ILE A 173 0.16 4.79 -9.38
CA ILE A 173 1.48 4.24 -9.10
C ILE A 173 2.51 5.35 -9.14
N LEU A 174 3.37 5.36 -8.13
CA LEU A 174 4.42 6.34 -7.95
C LEU A 174 5.76 5.68 -7.65
N GLY A 175 6.83 6.36 -8.04
CA GLY A 175 8.20 5.89 -7.87
C GLY A 175 8.62 4.92 -8.97
N ASN A 176 9.89 4.55 -8.96
CA ASN A 176 10.48 3.68 -9.97
C ASN A 176 11.15 2.45 -9.31
N PRO A 177 10.39 1.45 -8.88
CA PRO A 177 10.93 0.12 -8.71
C PRO A 177 10.94 -0.53 -10.09
N VAL A 178 12.13 -0.80 -10.63
CA VAL A 178 12.29 -1.54 -11.89
C VAL A 178 11.41 -2.80 -11.81
N GLY A 179 10.34 -2.87 -12.62
CA GLY A 179 9.46 -4.04 -12.71
C GLY A 179 8.07 -3.93 -12.06
N LEU A 180 7.54 -2.74 -11.76
CA LEU A 180 6.11 -2.57 -11.46
C LEU A 180 5.26 -2.81 -12.72
N ASN A 181 4.55 -3.94 -12.76
CA ASN A 181 3.60 -4.28 -13.82
C ASN A 181 2.17 -4.23 -13.26
N THR A 182 1.35 -3.30 -13.73
CA THR A 182 -0.10 -3.33 -13.49
C THR A 182 -0.77 -4.28 -14.46
N ARG A 183 -1.71 -5.09 -13.97
CA ARG A 183 -2.70 -5.70 -14.87
C ARG A 183 -3.73 -4.62 -15.21
N MET A 184 -3.47 -3.84 -16.26
CA MET A 184 -4.49 -2.98 -16.84
C MET A 184 -5.64 -3.85 -17.33
N ASN A 185 -6.84 -3.67 -16.79
CA ASN A 185 -8.04 -4.15 -17.48
C ASN A 185 -8.09 -3.45 -18.84
N ARG A 186 -8.08 -4.24 -19.91
CA ARG A 186 -7.89 -3.81 -21.31
C ARG A 186 -9.12 -3.09 -21.91
N ALA A 187 -9.84 -2.34 -21.09
CA ALA A 187 -11.07 -1.64 -21.46
C ALA A 187 -11.00 -0.18 -21.01
N GLN A 188 -10.04 0.57 -21.56
CA GLN A 188 -10.06 2.05 -21.73
C GLN A 188 -8.67 2.48 -22.21
N ASN A 189 -8.34 2.13 -23.45
CA ASN A 189 -7.30 2.83 -24.19
C ASN A 189 -7.82 3.15 -25.59
N ARG A 190 -8.60 4.23 -25.66
CA ARG A 190 -8.79 5.02 -26.87
C ARG A 190 -8.57 6.48 -26.51
N SER A 191 -7.32 6.91 -26.56
CA SER A 191 -6.92 7.93 -27.53
C SER A 191 -5.41 8.10 -27.48
N LEU A 192 -4.75 7.37 -28.38
CA LEU A 192 -3.54 7.86 -29.03
C LEU A 192 -3.99 8.98 -29.98
N THR A 193 -3.39 10.16 -29.87
CA THR A 193 -3.19 11.01 -31.04
C THR A 193 -1.95 11.85 -30.81
N HIS A 194 -0.85 11.38 -31.39
CA HIS A 194 0.19 12.26 -31.90
C HIS A 194 -0.35 12.99 -33.13
N ALA A 195 -0.23 14.32 -33.11
CA ALA A 195 0.15 15.14 -34.25
C ALA A 195 0.94 16.32 -33.69
#